data_AF-G7NQE8-F1
#
_entry.id   AF-G7NQE8-F1
#
_cell.length_a   1.000
_cell.length_b   1.000
_cell.length_c   1.000
_cell.angle_alpha   90.00
_cell.angle_beta   90.00
_cell.angle_gamma   90.00
#
_symmetry.space_group_name_H-M   'P 1'
#
loop_
_entity.id
_entity.type
_entity.pdbx_description
1 polymer ?
#
loop_
_entity_poly.entity_id
_entity_poly.type
_entity_poly.pdbx_seq_one_letter_code
_entity_poly.pdbx_strand_id
1 'polypeptide(L)' 'SLRDCRNVSVFLAPSVLPLLEDKLRAELPAGARVVSGRFPLPTWQPVAVAGEGLDRVWAYDVPGGGQAGEAVSSRIPIQA' A
#
# COMPACT_ATOMS: atom_id res chain seq x y z
N SER A 1 -16.39 9.87 -2.35
CA SER A 1 -16.39 8.41 -2.28
C SER A 1 -15.30 7.90 -3.21
N LEU A 2 -14.34 7.13 -2.71
CA LEU A 2 -13.26 6.52 -3.50
C LEU A 2 -13.57 5.09 -3.98
N ARG A 3 -14.81 4.64 -3.80
CA ARG A 3 -15.21 3.22 -4.00
C ARG A 3 -14.99 2.69 -5.42
N ASP A 4 -15.01 3.57 -6.42
CA ASP A 4 -14.82 3.22 -7.84
C ASP A 4 -13.37 3.45 -8.31
N CYS A 5 -12.50 3.97 -7.43
CA CYS A 5 -11.10 4.23 -7.73
C CYS A 5 -10.27 2.97 -7.47
N ARG A 6 -9.71 2.38 -8.53
CA ARG A 6 -8.76 1.26 -8.41
C ARG A 6 -7.30 1.68 -8.26
N ASN A 7 -6.95 2.87 -8.71
CA ASN A 7 -5.59 3.40 -8.61
C ASN A 7 -5.67 4.83 -8.09
N VAL A 8 -4.93 5.12 -7.03
CA VAL A 8 -4.87 6.45 -6.39
C VAL A 8 -3.43 6.87 -6.26
N SER A 9 -3.09 8.05 -6.76
CA SER A 9 -1.79 8.70 -6.52
C SER A 9 -1.90 9.76 -5.45
N VAL A 10 -0.95 9.80 -4.53
CA VAL A 10 -0.91 10.72 -3.39
C VAL A 10 0.39 11.51 -3.44
N PHE A 11 0.26 12.83 -3.39
CA PHE A 11 1.39 13.76 -3.27
C PHE A 11 0.98 14.91 -2.36
N LEU A 12 1.19 14.73 -1.06
CA LEU A 12 0.71 15.62 -0.01
C LEU A 12 1.77 15.83 1.07
N ALA A 13 1.48 16.74 2.01
CA ALA A 13 2.33 16.97 3.17
C ALA A 13 2.22 15.82 4.20
N PRO A 14 3.28 15.51 4.98
CA PRO A 14 3.26 14.44 5.98
C PRO A 14 2.15 14.57 7.03
N SER A 15 1.79 15.80 7.38
CA SER A 15 0.78 16.10 8.41
C SER A 15 -0.62 15.59 8.08
N VAL A 16 -0.94 15.40 6.80
CA VAL A 16 -2.28 14.94 6.37
C VAL A 16 -2.33 13.46 6.00
N LEU A 17 -1.17 12.79 5.89
CA LEU A 17 -1.11 11.38 5.50
C LEU A 17 -1.82 10.43 6.49
N PRO A 18 -1.76 10.62 7.83
CA PRO A 18 -2.53 9.78 8.75
C PRO A 18 -4.04 9.85 8.50
N LEU A 19 -4.57 11.06 8.30
CA LEU A 19 -6.00 11.27 8.04
C LEU A 19 -6.43 10.70 6.68
N LEU A 20 -5.55 10.82 5.67
CA LEU A 20 -5.78 10.23 4.36
C LEU A 20 -5.79 8.71 4.45
N GLU A 21 -4.89 8.11 5.22
CA GLU A 21 -4.78 6.67 5.40
C GLU A 21 -6.11 6.05 5.89
N ASP A 22 -6.75 6.67 6.89
CA ASP A 22 -8.06 6.25 7.38
C ASP A 22 -9.14 6.34 6.29
N LYS A 23 -9.12 7.42 5.51
CA LYS A 23 -10.08 7.61 4.40
C LYS A 23 -9.88 6.59 3.29
N LEU A 24 -8.63 6.29 2.93
CA LEU A 24 -8.29 5.28 1.92
C LEU A 24 -8.77 3.90 2.37
N ARG A 25 -8.54 3.54 3.65
CA ARG A 25 -9.01 2.27 4.24
C ARG A 25 -10.53 2.14 4.23
N ALA A 26 -11.24 3.23 4.53
CA ALA A 26 -12.70 3.22 4.63
C ALA A 26 -13.40 3.22 3.28
N GLU A 27 -12.80 3.82 2.25
CA GLU A 27 -13.49 4.08 0.98
C GLU A 27 -12.96 3.28 -0.21
N LEU A 28 -11.71 2.81 -0.21
CA LEU A 28 -11.19 2.07 -1.36
C LEU A 28 -11.64 0.61 -1.37
N PRO A 29 -11.89 0.06 -2.56
CA PRO A 29 -12.18 -1.35 -2.69
C PRO A 29 -10.92 -2.21 -2.44
N ALA A 30 -11.15 -3.46 -2.02
CA ALA A 30 -10.12 -4.49 -1.95
C ALA A 30 -9.34 -4.61 -3.26
N GLY A 31 -8.01 -4.69 -3.16
CA GLY A 31 -7.13 -4.79 -4.34
C GLY A 31 -6.94 -3.49 -5.11
N ALA A 32 -7.46 -2.36 -4.62
CA ALA A 32 -7.05 -1.05 -5.13
C ALA A 32 -5.57 -0.79 -4.81
N ARG A 33 -4.93 -0.02 -5.69
CA ARG A 33 -3.54 0.40 -5.59
C ARG A 33 -3.47 1.85 -5.12
N VAL A 34 -2.65 2.11 -4.11
CA VAL A 34 -2.28 3.47 -3.71
C VAL A 34 -0.80 3.68 -3.98
N VAL A 35 -0.42 4.80 -4.59
CA VAL A 35 0.97 5.20 -4.81
C VAL A 35 1.21 6.53 -4.12
N SER A 36 2.09 6.57 -3.12
CA SER A 36 2.48 7.79 -2.43
C SER A 36 3.87 8.24 -2.88
N GLY A 37 4.03 9.52 -3.21
CA GLY A 37 5.32 10.13 -3.52
C GLY A 37 5.88 10.93 -2.37
N ARG A 38 7.22 11.03 -2.28
CA ARG A 38 8.03 11.73 -1.26
C ARG A 38 7.92 11.22 0.17
N PHE A 39 6.72 10.90 0.61
CA PHE A 39 6.44 10.49 1.97
C PHE A 39 5.61 9.20 1.97
N PRO A 40 6.03 8.17 2.72
CA PRO A 40 5.26 6.94 2.85
C PRO A 40 4.01 7.17 3.71
N LEU A 41 2.99 6.33 3.52
CA LEU A 41 1.89 6.22 4.48
C LEU A 41 2.42 5.71 5.83
N PRO A 42 1.99 6.28 6.97
CA PRO A 42 2.61 6.01 8.28
C PRO A 42 2.54 4.56 8.74
N THR A 43 1.41 3.85 8.50
CA THR A 43 1.20 2.51 9.05
C THR A 43 1.10 1.42 7.99
N TRP A 44 0.87 1.79 6.73
CA TRP A 44 0.73 0.80 5.66
C TRP A 44 2.10 0.26 5.22
N GLN A 45 2.17 -1.05 5.01
CA GLN A 45 3.36 -1.71 4.49
C GLN A 45 3.38 -1.57 2.95
N PRO A 46 4.42 -0.96 2.35
CA PRO A 46 4.53 -0.91 0.89
C PRO A 46 4.80 -2.28 0.30
N VAL A 47 4.18 -2.55 -0.84
CA VAL A 47 4.41 -3.76 -1.66
C VAL A 47 5.48 -3.54 -2.72
N ALA A 48 5.75 -2.28 -3.07
CA ALA A 48 6.88 -1.89 -3.91
C ALA A 48 7.38 -0.49 -3.53
N VAL A 49 8.67 -0.26 -3.72
CA VAL A 49 9.32 1.04 -3.55
C VAL A 49 10.17 1.28 -4.79
N ALA A 50 10.09 2.48 -5.36
CA ALA A 50 10.85 2.86 -6.55
C ALA A 50 11.40 4.29 -6.40
N GLY A 51 12.47 4.60 -7.13
CA GLY A 51 13.12 5.91 -7.07
C GLY A 51 14.01 6.13 -5.85
N GLU A 52 14.71 7.26 -5.83
CA GLU A 52 15.69 7.61 -4.79
C GLU A 52 15.50 9.05 -4.32
N GLY A 53 15.95 9.35 -3.09
CA GLY A 53 15.89 10.70 -2.52
C GLY A 53 14.47 11.30 -2.53
N LEU A 54 14.33 12.48 -3.13
CA LEU A 54 13.06 13.21 -3.22
C LEU A 54 12.07 12.61 -4.25
N ASP A 55 12.56 11.75 -5.14
CA ASP A 55 11.76 11.08 -6.17
C ASP A 55 11.32 9.67 -5.74
N ARG A 56 11.60 9.30 -4.48
CA ARG A 56 11.16 8.02 -3.95
C ARG A 56 9.63 7.96 -3.85
N VAL A 57 9.09 6.83 -4.29
CA VAL A 57 7.66 6.51 -4.28
C VAL A 57 7.41 5.14 -3.67
N TRP A 58 6.24 4.97 -3.06
CA TRP A 58 5.79 3.76 -2.40
C TRP A 58 4.43 3.34 -2.94
N ALA A 59 4.31 2.08 -3.34
CA ALA A 59 3.04 1.49 -3.74
C ALA A 59 2.50 0.61 -2.61
N TYR A 60 1.18 0.61 -2.47
CA TYR A 60 0.44 -0.14 -1.45
C TYR A 60 -0.77 -0.82 -2.07
N ASP A 61 -1.06 -2.03 -1.60
CA ASP A 61 -2.32 -2.70 -1.88
C ASP A 61 -3.31 -2.50 -0.75
N VAL A 62 -4.55 -2.17 -1.11
CA VAL A 62 -5.65 -2.16 -0.13
C VAL A 62 -5.95 -3.62 0.20
N PRO A 63 -5.78 -4.04 1.47
CA PRO A 63 -6.03 -5.43 1.84
C PRO A 63 -7.48 -5.77 1.55
N GLY A 64 -7.69 -6.89 0.86
CA GLY A 64 -9.03 -7.46 0.77
C GLY A 64 -9.48 -7.89 2.15
N GLY A 65 -10.75 -7.62 2.49
CA GLY A 65 -11.37 -8.16 3.70
C GLY A 65 -11.39 -9.69 3.61
N GLY A 66 -10.29 -10.31 4.03
CA GLY A 66 -9.98 -11.71 3.78
C GLY A 66 -8.58 -12.05 4.28
N GLN A 67 -8.46 -12.07 5.61
CA GLN A 67 -7.38 -12.67 6.39
C GLN A 67 -5.97 -12.08 6.22
N ALA A 68 -5.53 -11.40 7.29
CA ALA A 68 -4.13 -11.29 7.61
C ALA A 68 -3.55 -12.71 7.78
N GLY A 69 -2.50 -13.02 7.01
CA GLY A 69 -1.65 -14.18 7.21
C GLY A 69 -1.78 -15.24 6.12
N GLU A 70 -1.00 -15.09 5.06
CA GLU A 70 -0.27 -16.24 4.50
C GLU A 70 0.97 -15.77 3.74
N ALA A 71 2.08 -15.61 4.47
CA ALA A 71 3.39 -15.72 3.88
C ALA A 71 3.66 -17.22 3.63
N VAL A 72 3.19 -17.74 2.50
CA VAL A 72 3.63 -19.04 2.01
C VAL A 72 4.17 -18.91 0.58
N SER A 73 5.49 -18.93 0.46
CA SER A 73 6.21 -19.44 -0.71
C SER A 73 7.70 -19.43 -0.37
N SER A 74 8.50 -20.47 -0.48
CA SER A 74 8.32 -21.90 -0.72
C SER A 74 9.64 -22.51 -0.29
N ARG A 75 9.72 -23.17 0.88
CA ARG A 75 10.91 -23.97 1.22
C ARG A 75 10.68 -25.39 0.73
N ILE A 76 11.21 -25.66 -0.46
CA ILE A 76 11.30 -26.97 -1.07
C ILE A 76 12.25 -27.82 -0.18
N PRO A 77 11.87 -28.99 0.34
CA PRO A 77 12.85 -29.88 0.94
C PRO A 77 13.65 -30.58 -0.16
N ILE A 78 14.97 -30.41 -0.12
CA ILE A 78 15.91 -31.21 -0.90
C ILE A 78 16.01 -32.58 -0.21
N GLN A 79 15.64 -33.64 -0.89
CA GLN A 79 15.93 -35.01 -0.48
C GLN A 79 17.10 -35.53 -1.32
N ALA A 80 18.18 -35.94 -0.64
CA ALA A 80 19.28 -36.73 -1.17
C ALA A 80 19.56 -37.87 -0.18
#